data_AF-A0AAN0LTX4-F1
#
_entry.id   AF-A0AAN0LTX4-F1
#
_cell.length_a   1.000
_cell.length_b   1.000
_cell.length_c   1.000
_cell.angle_alpha   90.00
_cell.angle_beta   90.00
_cell.angle_gamma   90.00
#
_symmetry.space_group_name_H-M   'P 1'
#
loop_
_entity.id
_entity.type
_entity.pdbx_description
1 polymer ?
#
loop_
_entity_poly.entity_id
_entity_poly.type
_entity_poly.pdbx_seq_one_letter_code
_entity_poly.pdbx_strand_id
1 'polypeptide(L)' 'MPQRKRNDKKLTVGYQNRFRSDSMFLKKIAQENQLGHIYPGKAKAIRRRLCSNLGCVLR' A
#
# COMPACT_ATOMS: atom_id res chain seq x y z
N MET A 1 -0.92 1.37 -26.58
CA MET A 1 -0.44 0.12 -25.94
C MET A 1 0.54 0.47 -24.81
N PRO A 2 0.35 -0.01 -23.57
CA PRO A 2 1.27 0.28 -22.46
C PRO A 2 2.66 -0.30 -22.73
N GLN A 3 3.71 0.49 -22.49
CA GLN A 3 5.12 0.19 -22.83
C GLN A 3 5.64 -1.13 -22.22
N ARG A 4 5.03 -1.62 -21.14
CA ARG A 4 5.36 -2.91 -20.52
C ARG A 4 5.11 -4.12 -21.42
N LYS A 5 4.18 -4.03 -22.37
CA LYS A 5 3.94 -5.14 -23.32
C LYS A 5 4.98 -5.20 -24.46
N ARG A 6 5.80 -4.15 -24.61
CA ARG A 6 6.82 -4.03 -25.67
C ARG A 6 8.24 -4.31 -25.19
N ASN A 7 8.51 -4.12 -23.90
CA ASN A 7 9.79 -4.46 -23.29
C ASN A 7 9.61 -5.73 -22.45
N ASP A 8 10.40 -6.78 -22.71
CA ASP A 8 10.42 -8.04 -21.93
C ASP A 8 10.98 -7.89 -20.50
N LYS A 9 10.93 -6.68 -19.96
CA LYS A 9 11.42 -6.33 -18.62
C LYS A 9 10.26 -6.35 -17.64
N LYS A 10 10.46 -7.05 -16.51
CA LYS A 10 9.51 -7.08 -15.41
C LYS A 10 9.42 -5.69 -14.75
N LEU A 11 8.34 -4.96 -15.03
CA LEU A 11 8.05 -3.71 -14.31
C LEU A 11 7.37 -4.01 -12.98
N THR A 12 8.08 -3.75 -11.90
CA THR A 12 7.57 -3.89 -10.53
C THR A 12 7.17 -2.52 -9.99
N VAL A 13 5.94 -2.40 -9.49
CA VAL A 13 5.46 -1.17 -8.83
C VAL A 13 5.80 -1.25 -7.34
N GLY A 14 6.61 -0.32 -6.85
CA GLY A 14 7.13 -0.27 -5.49
C GLY A 14 6.12 0.23 -4.46
N TYR A 15 5.13 -0.59 -4.10
CA TYR A 15 4.21 -0.29 -2.99
C TYR A 15 4.90 -0.50 -1.63
N GLN A 16 5.66 0.50 -1.17
CA GLN A 16 6.44 0.45 0.07
C GLN A 16 5.60 0.11 1.31
N ASN A 17 4.34 0.54 1.34
CA ASN A 17 3.42 0.30 2.47
C ASN A 17 3.11 -1.19 2.72
N ARG A 18 3.45 -2.09 1.78
CA ARG A 18 3.29 -3.55 1.96
C ARG A 18 4.40 -4.17 2.82
N PHE A 19 5.56 -3.52 2.91
CA PHE A 19 6.74 -4.04 3.63
C PHE A 19 6.86 -3.48 5.05
N ARG A 20 5.87 -2.70 5.51
CA ARG A 20 5.80 -2.26 6.90
C ARG A 20 5.61 -3.48 7.82
N SER A 21 6.30 -3.48 8.97
CA SER A 21 6.27 -4.54 9.98
C SER A 21 4.85 -4.97 10.34
N ASP A 22 3.97 -3.99 10.56
CA ASP A 22 2.58 -4.23 10.97
C ASP A 22 1.78 -4.96 9.88
N SER A 23 1.95 -4.54 8.62
CA SER A 23 1.31 -5.17 7.47
C SER A 23 1.80 -6.61 7.27
N MET A 24 3.09 -6.86 7.51
CA MET A 24 3.68 -8.20 7.43
C MET A 24 3.24 -9.10 8.59
N PHE A 25 3.11 -8.55 9.79
CA PHE A 25 2.63 -9.27 10.97
C PHE A 25 1.17 -9.69 10.82
N LEU A 26 0.30 -8.76 10.42
CA LEU A 26 -1.11 -9.06 10.13
C LEU A 26 -1.25 -10.12 9.03
N LYS A 27 -0.39 -10.06 8.00
CA LYS A 27 -0.37 -11.09 6.95
C LYS A 27 0.00 -12.46 7.49
N LYS A 28 0.99 -12.58 8.38
CA LYS A 28 1.40 -13.86 8.98
C LYS A 28 0.27 -14.47 9.81
N ILE A 29 -0.34 -13.69 10.70
CA ILE A 29 -1.45 -14.15 11.55
C ILE A 29 -2.67 -14.55 10.71
N ALA A 30 -2.95 -13.81 9.64
CA ALA A 30 -4.00 -14.19 8.69
C ALA A 30 -3.69 -15.49 7.93
N GLN A 31 -2.41 -15.78 7.65
CA GLN A 31 -1.98 -17.03 7.02
C GLN A 31 -2.00 -18.22 7.99
N GLU A 32 -1.74 -17.98 9.27
CA GLU A 32 -1.79 -18.97 10.35
C GLU A 32 -3.23 -19.31 10.79
N ASN A 33 -4.25 -18.76 10.13
CA ASN A 33 -5.69 -18.94 10.42
C ASN A 33 -6.09 -18.61 11.87
N GLN A 34 -5.25 -17.89 12.62
CA GLN A 34 -5.52 -17.55 14.03
C GLN A 34 -6.65 -16.52 14.20
N LEU A 35 -7.00 -15.80 13.14
CA LEU A 35 -8.06 -14.79 13.15
C LEU A 35 -9.45 -15.37 12.81
N GLY A 36 -9.54 -16.66 12.48
CA GLY A 36 -10.79 -17.29 12.01
C GLY A 36 -11.25 -16.72 10.65
N HIS A 37 -12.56 -16.57 10.46
CA HIS A 37 -13.11 -15.98 9.23
C HIS A 37 -13.05 -14.44 9.27
N ILE A 38 -12.25 -13.86 8.38
CA ILE A 38 -12.11 -12.41 8.24
C ILE A 38 -13.30 -11.89 7.42
N TYR A 39 -14.31 -11.31 8.08
CA TYR A 39 -15.53 -10.82 7.45
C TYR A 39 -15.38 -9.39 6.87
N PRO A 40 -14.86 -8.40 7.62
CA PRO A 40 -14.48 -7.10 7.03
C PRO A 40 -13.02 -6.68 7.30
N GLY A 41 -12.34 -6.20 6.26
CA GLY A 41 -11.07 -5.46 6.39
C GLY A 41 -11.30 -3.97 6.15
N LYS A 42 -11.00 -3.10 7.13
CA LYS A 42 -11.05 -1.64 6.98
C LYS A 42 -9.65 -1.05 6.89
N ALA A 43 -9.28 -0.49 5.75
CA ALA A 43 -8.05 0.28 5.60
C ALA A 43 -8.31 1.77 5.88
N LYS A 44 -7.63 2.34 6.88
CA LYS A 44 -7.72 3.77 7.21
C LYS A 44 -6.37 4.45 6.99
N ALA A 45 -6.32 5.43 6.09
CA ALA A 45 -5.18 6.31 5.89
C ALA A 45 -5.57 7.73 6.33
N ILE A 46 -5.33 8.06 7.59
CA ILE A 46 -5.70 9.37 8.15
C ILE A 46 -4.62 10.38 7.76
N ARG A 47 -5.00 11.42 7.01
CA ARG A 47 -4.15 12.58 6.72
C ARG A 47 -4.78 13.82 7.32
N ARG A 48 -4.11 14.45 8.30
CA ARG A 48 -4.58 15.66 8.97
C ARG A 48 -3.91 16.86 8.30
N ARG A 49 -4.69 17.54 7.45
CA ARG A 49 -4.34 18.61 6.47
C ARG A 49 -3.83 18.08 5.13
N LEU A 50 -4.51 18.48 4.05
CA LEU A 50 -3.98 18.36 2.70
C LEU A 50 -2.84 19.37 2.56
N CYS A 51 -1.62 18.89 2.27
CA CYS A 51 -0.61 19.75 1.68
C CYS A 51 -0.99 19.90 0.21
N SER A 52 -1.15 21.15 -0.24
CA SER A 52 -1.41 21.50 -1.63
C SER A 52 -0.35 20.82 -2.50
N ASN A 53 -0.82 19.85 -3.26
CA ASN A 53 -0.26 19.34 -4.50
C ASN A 53 0.67 20.35 -5.19
N LEU A 54 1.99 20.15 -5.03
CA LEU A 54 3.05 20.81 -5.80
C LEU A 54 3.28 22.29 -5.45
N GLY A 55 4.00 22.55 -4.36
CA GLY A 55 4.69 23.82 -4.14
C GLY A 55 3.78 24.97 -3.70
N CYS A 56 3.31 24.95 -2.46
CA CYS A 56 2.93 26.17 -1.75
C CYS A 56 3.94 26.44 -0.63
N VAL A 57 4.83 27.42 -0.87
CA VAL A 57 5.53 28.14 0.18
C VAL A 57 4.50 29.07 0.81
N LEU A 58 4.11 28.82 2.06
CA LEU A 58 3.48 29.86 2.87
C LEU A 58 4.59 30.86 3.20
N ARG A 59 4.45 32.08 2.67
CA ARG A 59 5.22 33.25 3.10
C ARG A 59 4.84 33.60 4.54
#